data_AF-A0A6I3U8Z1-F1
#
_entry.id   AF-A0A6I3U8Z1-F1
#
_cell.length_a   1.000
_cell.length_b   1.000
_cell.length_c   1.000
_cell.angle_alpha   90.00
_cell.angle_beta   90.00
_cell.angle_gamma   90.00
#
_symmetry.space_group_name_H-M   'P 1'
#
loop_
_entity.id
_entity.type
_entity.pdbx_description
1 polymer ?
#
loop_
_entity_poly.entity_id
_entity_poly.type
_entity_poly.pdbx_seq_one_letter_code
_entity_poly.pdbx_strand_id
1 'polypeptide(L)'
;MTDLTTSQIERQNILNNSLALQKAEEILKVPGFYFEDTFYFTNSQLATFFEVDIRTIERLVEAHKTELTENGYHTLRGEKLAKFKENAFATDTNVGSKVTQLSISSFRTLLNFAMLLTNSDIAKQVRNTLLD
;
A
#
# COMPACT_ATOMS: atom_id res chain seq x y z
N MET A 1 -15.13 21.02 -1.38
CA MET A 1 -13.93 20.29 -0.93
C MET A 1 -14.29 18.83 -1.02
N THR A 2 -13.64 18.08 -1.91
CA THR A 2 -13.78 16.63 -2.03
C THR A 2 -13.23 16.00 -0.76
N ASP A 3 -14.10 15.41 0.04
CA ASP A 3 -13.71 14.83 1.32
C ASP A 3 -13.34 13.36 1.10
N LEU A 4 -12.14 13.16 0.55
CA LEU A 4 -11.59 11.84 0.24
C LEU A 4 -11.49 10.93 1.47
N THR A 5 -11.58 11.50 2.68
CA THR A 5 -11.55 10.74 3.93
C THR A 5 -12.90 10.08 4.23
N THR A 6 -14.00 10.61 3.71
CA THR A 6 -15.36 10.14 4.03
C THR A 6 -16.02 9.34 2.89
N SER A 7 -15.75 9.67 1.62
CA SER A 7 -16.43 9.02 0.49
C SER A 7 -15.59 7.92 -0.16
N GLN A 8 -15.96 6.66 0.07
CA GLN A 8 -15.35 5.49 -0.60
C GLN A 8 -15.50 5.55 -2.13
N ILE A 9 -16.63 6.04 -2.63
CA ILE A 9 -16.90 6.14 -4.07
C ILE A 9 -15.91 7.11 -4.73
N GLU A 10 -15.66 8.27 -4.12
CA GLU A 10 -14.70 9.24 -4.64
C GLU A 10 -13.28 8.68 -4.65
N ARG A 11 -12.87 8.00 -3.57
CA ARG A 11 -11.58 7.30 -3.53
C ARG A 11 -11.46 6.30 -4.68
N GLN A 12 -12.48 5.48 -4.89
CA GLN A 12 -12.46 4.47 -5.95
C GLN A 12 -12.37 5.09 -7.35
N ASN A 13 -13.04 6.21 -7.59
CA ASN A 13 -12.96 6.92 -8.88
C ASN A 13 -11.54 7.43 -9.17
N ILE A 14 -10.87 8.00 -8.17
CA ILE A 14 -9.48 8.45 -8.31
C ILE A 14 -8.55 7.26 -8.53
N LEU A 15 -8.71 6.19 -7.75
CA LEU A 15 -7.89 4.97 -7.87
C LEU A 15 -8.14 4.19 -9.17
N ASN A 16 -9.28 4.39 -9.83
CA ASN A 16 -9.54 3.81 -11.15
C ASN A 16 -8.89 4.60 -12.29
N ASN A 17 -8.40 5.82 -12.03
CA ASN A 17 -7.73 6.62 -13.04
C ASN A 17 -6.27 6.18 -13.20
N SER A 18 -6.02 5.29 -14.17
CA SER A 18 -4.68 4.76 -14.44
C SER A 18 -3.63 5.82 -14.73
N LEU A 19 -4.01 6.94 -15.35
CA LEU A 19 -3.10 8.06 -15.62
C LEU A 19 -2.66 8.77 -14.32
N ALA A 20 -3.59 8.94 -13.38
CA ALA A 20 -3.30 9.51 -12.06
C ALA A 20 -2.39 8.57 -11.25
N LEU A 21 -2.64 7.26 -11.31
CA LEU A 21 -1.79 6.25 -10.67
C LEU A 21 -0.35 6.31 -11.22
N GLN A 22 -0.18 6.34 -12.54
CA GLN A 22 1.15 6.39 -13.16
C GLN A 22 1.92 7.65 -12.76
N LYS A 23 1.29 8.82 -12.84
CA LYS A 23 1.91 10.07 -12.40
C LYS A 23 2.33 10.03 -10.93
N ALA A 24 1.45 9.52 -10.07
CA ALA A 24 1.76 9.38 -8.65
C ALA A 24 2.93 8.42 -8.41
N GLU A 25 3.03 7.33 -9.17
CA GLU A 25 4.13 6.38 -9.09
C GLU A 25 5.46 7.03 -9.51
N GLU A 26 5.45 7.80 -10.61
CA GLU A 26 6.63 8.53 -11.10
C GLU A 26 7.11 9.63 -10.14
N ILE A 27 6.19 10.28 -9.44
CA ILE A 27 6.50 11.35 -8.48
C ILE A 27 7.00 10.77 -7.15
N LEU A 28 6.30 9.78 -6.61
CA LEU A 28 6.57 9.26 -5.27
C LEU A 28 7.78 8.31 -5.23
N LYS A 29 8.07 7.60 -6.34
CA LYS A 29 9.20 6.66 -6.48
C LYS A 29 9.40 5.77 -5.25
N VAL A 30 8.30 5.23 -4.73
CA VAL A 30 8.32 4.45 -3.49
C VAL A 30 9.07 3.13 -3.74
N PRO A 31 10.08 2.78 -2.92
CA PRO A 31 10.77 1.51 -3.07
C PRO A 31 9.84 0.35 -2.70
N GLY A 32 9.47 -0.45 -3.70
CA GLY A 32 8.63 -1.63 -3.58
C GLY A 32 9.36 -2.92 -3.94
N PHE A 33 8.77 -4.05 -3.59
CA PHE A 33 9.24 -5.36 -4.01
C PHE A 33 8.57 -5.77 -5.32
N TYR A 34 9.37 -6.11 -6.32
CA TYR A 34 8.84 -6.60 -7.59
C TYR A 34 8.42 -8.06 -7.46
N PHE A 35 7.15 -8.35 -7.75
CA PHE A 35 6.59 -9.69 -7.67
C PHE A 35 5.39 -9.80 -8.63
N GLU A 36 5.27 -10.91 -9.37
CA GLU A 36 4.17 -11.13 -10.34
C GLU A 36 3.91 -9.93 -11.26
N ASP A 37 4.97 -9.45 -11.91
CA ASP A 37 4.95 -8.34 -12.90
C ASP A 37 4.54 -6.96 -12.35
N THR A 38 4.44 -6.79 -11.03
CA THR A 38 4.09 -5.50 -10.41
C THR A 38 4.85 -5.24 -9.11
N PHE A 39 4.77 -4.01 -8.61
CA PHE A 39 5.39 -3.61 -7.34
C PHE A 39 4.41 -3.75 -6.18
N TYR A 40 4.89 -4.40 -5.14
CA TYR A 40 4.17 -4.62 -3.89
C TYR A 40 4.92 -4.05 -2.69
N PHE A 41 4.15 -3.61 -1.71
CA PHE A 41 4.62 -2.97 -0.49
C PHE A 41 4.13 -3.74 0.72
N THR A 42 5.02 -4.00 1.66
CA THR A 42 4.65 -4.63 2.94
C THR A 42 4.03 -3.61 3.90
N ASN A 43 3.23 -4.07 4.86
CA ASN A 43 2.68 -3.18 5.89
C ASN A 43 3.77 -2.40 6.65
N SER A 44 4.94 -3.01 6.87
CA SER A 44 6.09 -2.33 7.49
C SER A 44 6.65 -1.21 6.61
N GLN A 45 6.73 -1.41 5.29
CA GLN A 45 7.11 -0.36 4.35
C GLN A 45 6.09 0.77 4.32
N LEU A 46 4.79 0.45 4.30
CA LEU A 46 3.73 1.46 4.35
C LEU A 46 3.80 2.28 5.63
N ALA A 47 3.98 1.63 6.78
CA ALA A 47 4.13 2.29 8.07
C ALA A 47 5.32 3.25 8.07
N THR A 48 6.47 2.80 7.55
CA THR A 48 7.68 3.61 7.42
C THR A 48 7.47 4.78 6.44
N PHE A 49 6.86 4.52 5.28
CA PHE A 49 6.62 5.52 4.24
C PHE A 49 5.68 6.62 4.72
N PHE A 50 4.61 6.26 5.43
CA PHE A 50 3.65 7.24 5.96
C PHE A 50 4.05 7.83 7.32
N GLU A 51 5.20 7.43 7.88
CA GLU A 51 5.67 7.83 9.20
C GLU A 51 4.63 7.57 10.31
N VAL A 52 4.00 6.39 10.26
CA VAL A 52 3.00 5.96 11.25
C VAL A 52 3.38 4.62 11.86
N ASP A 53 2.84 4.32 13.03
CA ASP A 53 2.95 2.98 13.61
C ASP A 53 2.34 1.91 12.71
N ILE A 54 2.98 0.74 12.67
CA ILE A 54 2.43 -0.43 11.96
C ILE A 54 1.02 -0.80 12.43
N ARG A 55 0.73 -0.58 13.72
CA ARG A 55 -0.61 -0.78 14.31
C ARG A 55 -1.67 0.11 13.67
N THR A 56 -1.31 1.29 13.20
CA THR A 56 -2.23 2.19 12.48
C THR A 56 -2.59 1.61 11.12
N ILE A 57 -1.59 1.08 10.40
CA ILE A 57 -1.82 0.37 9.14
C ILE A 57 -2.70 -0.86 9.37
N GLU A 58 -2.39 -1.67 10.37
CA GLU A 58 -3.19 -2.87 10.70
C GLU A 58 -4.63 -2.53 11.08
N ARG A 59 -4.85 -1.47 11.86
CA ARG A 59 -6.22 -0.98 12.18
C ARG A 59 -6.99 -0.54 10.95
N LEU A 60 -6.34 0.16 10.02
CA LEU A 60 -6.97 0.55 8.75
C LEU A 60 -7.28 -0.67 7.89
N VAL A 61 -6.40 -1.66 7.85
CA VAL A 61 -6.65 -2.94 7.20
C VAL A 61 -7.89 -3.61 7.79
N GLU A 62 -8.01 -3.66 9.11
CA GLU A 62 -9.15 -4.29 9.77
C GLU A 62 -10.46 -3.53 9.50
N ALA A 63 -10.43 -2.20 9.58
CA ALA A 63 -11.60 -1.34 9.36
C ALA A 63 -12.05 -1.29 7.88
N HIS A 64 -11.13 -1.34 6.93
CA HIS A 64 -11.37 -1.16 5.50
C HIS A 64 -10.96 -2.38 4.66
N LYS A 65 -11.01 -3.57 5.26
CA LYS A 65 -10.49 -4.81 4.65
C LYS A 65 -11.03 -5.06 3.24
N THR A 66 -12.33 -4.91 3.05
CA THR A 66 -13.00 -5.14 1.77
C THR A 66 -12.48 -4.18 0.71
N GLU A 67 -12.52 -2.87 1.00
CA GLU A 67 -12.04 -1.80 0.10
C GLU A 67 -10.57 -2.02 -0.29
N LEU A 68 -9.71 -2.31 0.69
CA LEU A 68 -8.28 -2.52 0.45
C LEU A 68 -8.03 -3.78 -0.38
N THR A 69 -8.76 -4.86 -0.13
CA THR A 69 -8.62 -6.11 -0.89
C THR A 69 -9.02 -5.93 -2.35
N GLU A 70 -10.12 -5.21 -2.60
CA GLU A 70 -10.55 -4.83 -3.96
C GLU A 70 -9.53 -3.95 -4.67
N ASN A 71 -8.79 -3.14 -3.92
CA ASN A 71 -7.74 -2.26 -4.43
C ASN A 71 -6.35 -2.91 -4.46
N GLY A 72 -6.21 -4.21 -4.25
CA GLY A 72 -4.95 -4.96 -4.41
C GLY A 72 -4.17 -5.25 -3.12
N TYR A 73 -4.85 -5.27 -1.97
CA TYR A 73 -4.30 -5.79 -0.70
C TYR A 73 -4.41 -7.31 -0.66
N HIS A 74 -3.29 -7.98 -0.40
CA HIS A 74 -3.23 -9.43 -0.32
C HIS A 74 -2.46 -9.90 0.92
N THR A 75 -2.92 -11.00 1.50
CA THR A 75 -2.23 -11.65 2.60
C THR A 75 -1.58 -12.93 2.09
N LEU A 76 -0.25 -12.95 2.05
CA LEU A 76 0.56 -14.09 1.66
C LEU A 76 0.78 -15.03 2.84
N ARG A 77 0.59 -16.32 2.60
CA ARG A 77 0.84 -17.42 3.55
C ARG A 77 1.38 -18.64 2.79
N GLY A 78 2.04 -19.56 3.50
CA GLY A 78 2.52 -20.82 2.94
C GLY A 78 3.47 -20.64 1.75
N GLU A 79 3.22 -21.36 0.66
CA GLU A 79 4.07 -21.35 -0.54
C GLU A 79 4.14 -19.98 -1.22
N LYS A 80 3.06 -19.21 -1.26
CA LYS A 80 3.08 -17.86 -1.87
C LYS A 80 4.01 -16.92 -1.10
N LEU A 81 4.01 -17.03 0.23
CA LEU A 81 4.92 -16.28 1.08
C LEU A 81 6.38 -16.68 0.84
N ALA A 82 6.65 -17.97 0.68
CA ALA A 82 7.98 -18.45 0.37
C ALA A 82 8.48 -17.89 -0.97
N LYS A 83 7.66 -17.95 -2.03
CA LYS A 83 7.99 -17.39 -3.36
C LYS A 83 8.20 -15.88 -3.32
N PHE A 84 7.35 -15.15 -2.61
CA PHE A 84 7.52 -13.71 -2.46
C PHE A 84 8.81 -13.40 -1.72
N LYS A 85 9.14 -14.13 -0.64
CA LYS A 85 10.39 -13.91 0.07
C LYS A 85 11.61 -14.20 -0.78
N GLU A 86 11.57 -15.25 -1.58
CA GLU A 86 12.66 -15.61 -2.49
C GLU A 86 12.91 -14.51 -3.53
N ASN A 87 11.86 -13.90 -4.09
CA ASN A 87 12.00 -12.80 -5.05
C ASN A 87 12.34 -11.46 -4.39
N ALA A 88 11.63 -11.11 -3.31
CA ALA A 88 11.75 -9.82 -2.61
C ALA A 88 13.07 -9.69 -1.83
N PHE A 89 13.56 -10.80 -1.26
CA PHE A 89 14.76 -10.84 -0.41
C PHE A 89 15.88 -11.69 -1.02
N ALA A 90 15.88 -11.91 -2.34
CA ALA A 90 16.93 -12.64 -3.06
C ALA A 90 18.35 -12.16 -2.70
N THR A 91 18.50 -10.89 -2.31
CA THR A 91 19.78 -10.24 -2.00
C THR A 91 20.00 -9.97 -0.50
N ASP A 92 18.99 -10.05 0.36
CA ASP A 92 19.08 -9.62 1.78
C ASP A 92 18.56 -10.71 2.73
N THR A 93 19.48 -11.57 3.16
CA THR A 93 19.23 -12.90 3.75
C THR A 93 18.61 -12.89 5.17
N ASN A 94 18.20 -11.74 5.73
CA ASN A 94 17.98 -11.66 7.19
C ASN A 94 16.61 -11.12 7.68
N VAL A 95 15.73 -10.62 6.81
CA VAL A 95 14.53 -9.90 7.31
C VAL A 95 13.28 -10.80 7.44
N GLY A 96 13.19 -11.91 6.69
CA GLY A 96 11.92 -12.62 6.48
C GLY A 96 11.71 -13.95 7.23
N SER A 97 12.73 -14.55 7.85
CA SER A 97 12.72 -16.01 8.13
C SER A 97 11.72 -16.49 9.19
N LYS A 98 11.19 -15.61 10.06
CA LYS A 98 10.21 -15.99 11.10
C LYS A 98 8.75 -15.62 10.81
N VAL A 99 8.49 -14.89 9.73
CA VAL A 99 7.14 -14.40 9.45
C VAL A 99 6.32 -15.51 8.81
N THR A 100 5.24 -15.97 9.45
CA THR A 100 4.33 -17.01 8.94
C THR A 100 3.23 -16.46 8.03
N GLN A 101 3.02 -15.15 8.05
CA GLN A 101 2.06 -14.42 7.24
C GLN A 101 2.60 -13.02 6.92
N LEU A 102 2.57 -12.61 5.66
CA LEU A 102 2.94 -11.26 5.25
C LEU A 102 1.80 -10.62 4.47
N SER A 103 1.45 -9.40 4.82
CA SER A 103 0.53 -8.60 4.05
C SER A 103 1.29 -7.74 3.05
N ILE A 104 0.84 -7.78 1.80
CA ILE A 104 1.37 -7.02 0.68
C ILE A 104 0.27 -6.15 0.08
N SER A 105 0.66 -4.99 -0.43
CA SER A 105 -0.23 -3.96 -0.94
C SER A 105 0.28 -3.51 -2.30
N SER A 106 -0.59 -3.41 -3.29
CA SER A 106 -0.22 -2.80 -4.58
C SER A 106 0.01 -1.29 -4.43
N PHE A 107 0.56 -0.63 -5.44
CA PHE A 107 0.66 0.83 -5.47
C PHE A 107 -0.70 1.52 -5.32
N ARG A 108 -1.74 0.97 -5.94
CA ARG A 108 -3.12 1.44 -5.79
C ARG A 108 -3.59 1.36 -4.33
N THR A 109 -3.28 0.27 -3.64
CA THR A 109 -3.60 0.11 -2.22
C THR A 109 -2.82 1.13 -1.36
N LEU A 110 -1.56 1.40 -1.69
CA LEU A 110 -0.76 2.43 -1.01
C LEU A 110 -1.43 3.80 -1.07
N LEU A 111 -1.91 4.20 -2.25
CA LEU A 111 -2.66 5.45 -2.40
C LEU A 111 -3.99 5.41 -1.64
N ASN A 112 -4.65 4.26 -1.59
CA ASN A 112 -5.85 4.07 -0.78
C ASN A 112 -5.56 4.32 0.71
N PHE A 113 -4.44 3.82 1.24
CA PHE A 113 -4.01 4.13 2.61
C PHE A 113 -3.77 5.63 2.81
N ALA A 114 -3.15 6.32 1.85
CA ALA A 114 -2.97 7.77 1.91
C ALA A 114 -4.31 8.53 2.00
N MET A 115 -5.37 8.03 1.37
CA MET A 115 -6.70 8.62 1.45
C MET A 115 -7.38 8.38 2.82
N LEU A 116 -7.11 7.24 3.45
CA LEU A 116 -7.66 6.87 4.75
C LEU A 116 -6.87 7.47 5.94
N LEU A 117 -5.57 7.71 5.77
CA LEU A 117 -4.69 8.24 6.80
C LEU A 117 -4.87 9.75 6.98
N THR A 118 -5.57 10.16 8.03
CA THR A 118 -5.74 11.58 8.37
C THR A 118 -4.55 12.18 9.12
N ASN A 119 -3.80 11.35 9.87
CA ASN A 119 -2.76 11.76 10.81
C ASN A 119 -1.32 11.66 10.25
N SER A 120 -1.14 11.61 8.94
CA SER A 120 0.18 11.55 8.31
C SER A 120 0.36 12.72 7.35
N ASP A 121 1.45 13.46 7.50
CA ASP A 121 1.78 14.57 6.60
C ASP A 121 2.21 14.07 5.22
N ILE A 122 2.84 12.89 5.14
CA ILE A 122 3.10 12.21 3.86
C ILE A 122 1.78 11.83 3.18
N ALA A 123 0.82 11.29 3.92
CA ALA A 123 -0.50 10.97 3.36
C ALA A 123 -1.23 12.22 2.82
N LYS A 124 -1.12 13.36 3.50
CA LYS A 124 -1.64 14.65 2.99
C LYS A 124 -0.99 15.05 1.66
N GLN A 125 0.33 14.94 1.56
CA GLN A 125 1.06 15.26 0.34
C GLN A 125 0.61 14.36 -0.82
N VAL A 126 0.54 13.05 -0.59
CA VAL A 126 0.06 12.09 -1.60
C VAL A 126 -1.37 12.43 -2.06
N ARG A 127 -2.29 12.76 -1.14
CA ARG A 127 -3.65 13.18 -1.51
C ARG A 127 -3.66 14.43 -2.38
N ASN A 128 -2.83 15.42 -2.07
CA ASN A 128 -2.72 16.63 -2.87
C ASN A 128 -2.21 16.30 -4.27
N THR A 129 -1.18 15.45 -4.40
CA THR A 129 -0.65 15.00 -5.69
C THR A 129 -1.68 14.25 -6.54
N LEU A 130 -2.63 13.55 -5.91
CA LEU A 130 -3.69 12.84 -6.63
C LEU A 130 -4.86 13.73 -7.07
N LEU A 131 -5.02 14.88 -6.41
CA LEU A 131 -6.06 15.87 -6.70
C LEU A 131 -5.62 16.93 -7.71
N ASP A 132 -4.32 17.00 -7.99
CA ASP A 132 -3.69 17.90 -8.96
C ASP A 132 -3.71 17.30 -10.38
#